data_AF-A0A1Y3R6D3-F1
#
_entry.id   AF-A0A1Y3R6D3-F1
#
_cell.length_a   1.000
_cell.length_b   1.000
_cell.length_c   1.000
_cell.angle_alpha   90.00
_cell.angle_beta   90.00
_cell.angle_gamma   90.00
#
_symmetry.space_group_name_H-M   'P 1'
#
loop_
_entity.id
_entity.type
_entity.pdbx_description
1 polymer ?
#
loop_
_entity_poly.entity_id
_entity_poly.type
_entity_poly.pdbx_seq_one_letter_code
_entity_poly.pdbx_strand_id
1 'polypeptide(L)'
;MARTTFRIDFHQPPQVVDQIARNILIADDYREIDYNREVVWKKGTGLMTAMHYIKLEYQGNTLVVSGWVQMGVGSVGGKERDLEGITASIPKKSVKKTIEKLRSAIQQ
;
A
#
# COMPACT_ATOMS: atom_id res chain seq x y z
N MET A 1 -14.27 -2.36 -8.49
CA MET A 1 -13.36 -2.79 -7.41
C MET A 1 -12.00 -3.05 -8.03
N ALA A 2 -10.98 -2.23 -7.72
CA ALA A 2 -9.68 -2.25 -8.38
C ALA A 2 -8.50 -2.26 -7.39
N ARG A 3 -8.72 -2.66 -6.14
CA ARG A 3 -7.67 -2.73 -5.12
C ARG A 3 -7.43 -4.19 -4.77
N THR A 4 -6.17 -4.59 -4.64
CA THR A 4 -5.81 -5.93 -4.17
C THR A 4 -5.67 -5.89 -2.66
N THR A 5 -6.34 -6.81 -1.97
CA THR A 5 -6.36 -6.86 -0.51
C THR A 5 -5.61 -8.08 0.01
N PHE A 6 -4.79 -7.87 1.04
CA PHE A 6 -4.07 -8.91 1.77
C PHE A 6 -4.47 -8.84 3.24
N ARG A 7 -4.59 -10.00 3.89
CA ARG A 7 -4.88 -10.11 5.32
C ARG A 7 -3.65 -10.67 6.01
N ILE A 8 -3.19 -10.00 7.05
CA ILE A 8 -2.02 -10.38 7.84
C ILE A 8 -2.49 -10.49 9.29
N ASP A 9 -2.55 -11.71 9.80
CA ASP A 9 -2.88 -11.93 11.21
C ASP A 9 -1.67 -11.62 12.09
N PHE A 10 -1.92 -11.02 13.25
CA PHE A 10 -0.88 -10.63 14.20
C PHE A 10 -1.31 -10.91 15.64
N HIS A 11 -0.33 -11.30 16.47
CA HIS A 11 -0.55 -11.60 17.89
C HIS A 11 -0.06 -10.49 18.82
N GLN A 12 0.67 -9.52 18.28
CA GLN A 12 1.23 -8.39 19.02
C GLN A 12 0.18 -7.28 19.24
N PRO A 13 0.40 -6.36 20.20
CA PRO A 13 -0.48 -5.21 20.36
C PRO A 13 -0.58 -4.38 19.06
N PRO A 14 -1.78 -3.93 18.65
CA PRO A 14 -1.98 -3.19 17.40
C PRO A 14 -1.06 -1.97 17.22
N GLN A 15 -0.69 -1.31 18.32
CA GLN A 15 0.21 -0.16 18.31
C GLN A 15 1.63 -0.53 17.88
N VAL A 16 2.11 -1.71 18.27
CA VAL A 16 3.43 -2.22 17.87
C VAL A 16 3.42 -2.56 16.38
N VAL A 17 2.36 -3.24 15.92
CA VAL A 17 2.15 -3.56 14.51
C VAL A 17 2.09 -2.29 13.66
N ASP A 18 1.39 -1.26 14.14
CA ASP A 18 1.30 0.02 13.45
C ASP A 18 2.64 0.74 13.35
N GLN A 19 3.43 0.76 14.43
CA GLN A 19 4.76 1.33 14.38
C GLN A 19 5.67 0.59 13.38
N ILE A 20 5.62 -0.75 13.35
CA ILE A 20 6.38 -1.57 12.39
C ILE A 20 5.95 -1.25 10.96
N ALA A 21 4.64 -1.21 10.70
CA ALA A 21 4.09 -0.94 9.39
C ALA A 21 4.48 0.46 8.88
N ARG A 22 4.32 1.49 9.74
CA ARG A 22 4.73 2.87 9.45
C ARG A 22 6.21 2.98 9.13
N ASN A 23 7.07 2.33 9.92
CA ASN A 23 8.52 2.35 9.71
C ASN A 23 8.89 1.76 8.33
N ILE A 24 8.28 0.63 7.94
CA ILE A 24 8.51 0.00 6.64
C ILE A 24 8.04 0.91 5.50
N LEU A 25 6.86 1.51 5.64
CA LEU A 25 6.28 2.39 4.61
C LEU A 25 7.12 3.66 4.43
N ILE A 26 7.55 4.30 5.52
CA ILE A 26 8.45 5.46 5.48
C ILE A 26 9.79 5.08 4.85
N ALA A 27 10.37 3.93 5.22
CA ALA A 27 11.62 3.44 4.65
C ALA A 27 11.51 3.15 3.15
N ASP A 28 10.34 2.72 2.68
CA ASP A 28 10.04 2.52 1.25
C ASP A 28 9.61 3.81 0.53
N ASP A 29 9.74 4.98 1.18
CA ASP A 29 9.41 6.33 0.65
C ASP A 29 7.90 6.57 0.39
N TYR A 30 7.05 5.95 1.21
CA TYR A 30 5.64 6.30 1.28
C TYR A 30 5.39 7.42 2.28
N ARG A 31 4.41 8.27 1.98
CA ARG A 31 3.91 9.32 2.86
C ARG A 31 2.41 9.14 3.10
N GLU A 32 1.99 9.36 4.33
CA GLU A 32 0.56 9.36 4.69
C GLU A 32 -0.11 10.59 4.07
N ILE A 33 -1.25 10.38 3.42
CA ILE A 33 -2.08 11.43 2.81
C ILE A 33 -3.56 11.14 3.09
N ASP A 34 -4.39 12.19 3.04
CA ASP A 34 -5.83 12.02 2.86
C ASP A 34 -6.12 11.81 1.36
N TYR A 35 -6.76 10.70 1.04
CA TYR A 35 -7.21 10.36 -0.30
C TYR A 35 -8.69 9.99 -0.24
N ASN A 36 -9.55 10.87 -0.75
CA ASN A 36 -11.01 10.67 -0.74
C ASN A 36 -11.57 10.39 0.67
N ARG A 37 -11.08 11.09 1.71
CA ARG A 37 -11.44 10.88 3.13
C ARG A 37 -10.97 9.55 3.71
N GLU A 38 -10.04 8.87 3.02
CA GLU A 38 -9.33 7.71 3.54
C GLU A 38 -7.88 8.10 3.84
N VAL A 39 -7.38 7.70 5.01
CA VAL A 39 -5.95 7.79 5.31
C VAL A 39 -5.22 6.69 4.55
N VAL A 40 -4.36 7.08 3.61
CA VAL A 40 -3.61 6.14 2.76
C VAL A 40 -2.14 6.54 2.68
N TRP A 41 -1.30 5.59 2.35
CA TRP A 41 0.12 5.77 2.11
C TRP A 41 0.37 5.86 0.61
N LYS A 42 0.94 6.98 0.18
CA LYS A 42 1.25 7.26 -1.23
C LYS A 42 2.76 7.32 -1.47
N LYS A 43 3.20 6.75 -2.58
CA LYS A 43 4.55 6.93 -3.13
C LYS A 43 4.48 7.37 -4.59
N GLY A 44 5.35 8.32 -4.97
CA GLY A 44 5.46 8.88 -6.31
C GLY A 44 4.85 10.29 -6.46
N THR A 45 5.50 11.14 -7.26
CA THR A 45 5.24 12.60 -7.35
C THR A 45 4.35 13.02 -8.53
N GLY A 46 3.93 12.07 -9.39
CA GLY A 46 2.86 12.30 -10.38
C GLY A 46 3.28 13.02 -11.67
N LEU A 47 4.55 13.33 -11.91
CA LEU A 47 4.93 14.02 -13.15
C LEU A 47 4.95 13.10 -14.39
N MET A 48 5.39 11.84 -14.28
CA MET A 48 5.30 10.84 -15.36
C MET A 48 5.29 9.38 -14.85
N THR A 49 5.19 9.18 -13.53
CA THR A 49 5.34 7.86 -12.89
C THR A 49 4.00 7.39 -12.31
N ALA A 50 3.75 6.09 -12.37
CA ALA A 50 2.62 5.48 -11.68
C ALA A 50 2.66 5.81 -10.17
N MET A 51 1.54 6.25 -9.63
CA MET A 51 1.39 6.48 -8.19
C MET A 51 1.09 5.16 -7.52
N HIS A 52 1.78 4.90 -6.41
CA HIS A 52 1.61 3.71 -5.59
C HIS A 52 0.80 4.07 -4.36
N TYR A 53 -0.18 3.23 -4.03
CA TYR A 53 -1.02 3.44 -2.86
C TYR A 53 -1.11 2.17 -2.03
N ILE A 54 -1.06 2.34 -0.71
CA ILE A 54 -1.28 1.30 0.30
C ILE A 54 -2.21 1.88 1.37
N LYS A 55 -3.27 1.16 1.72
CA LYS A 55 -4.15 1.47 2.86
C LYS A 55 -3.98 0.38 3.91
N LEU A 56 -3.89 0.78 5.17
CA LEU A 56 -3.83 -0.11 6.32
C LEU A 56 -5.13 0.02 7.12
N GLU A 57 -5.78 -1.10 7.41
CA GLU A 57 -6.99 -1.15 8.24
C GLU A 57 -6.85 -2.25 9.29
N TYR A 58 -6.94 -1.90 10.56
CA TYR A 58 -6.86 -2.84 11.68
C TYR A 58 -8.26 -3.36 12.00
N GLN A 59 -8.47 -4.66 11.87
CA GLN A 59 -9.72 -5.36 12.17
C GLN A 59 -9.45 -6.40 13.27
N GLY A 60 -9.55 -5.99 14.53
CA GLY A 60 -9.17 -6.85 15.66
C GLY A 60 -7.68 -7.21 15.60
N ASN A 61 -7.39 -8.50 15.47
CA ASN A 61 -6.04 -9.07 15.35
C ASN A 61 -5.59 -9.32 13.91
N THR A 62 -6.32 -8.77 12.93
CA THR A 62 -5.97 -8.87 11.50
C THR A 62 -5.69 -7.48 10.94
N LEU A 63 -4.53 -7.32 10.30
CA LEU A 63 -4.21 -6.16 9.49
C LEU A 63 -4.65 -6.41 8.05
N VAL A 64 -5.59 -5.60 7.57
CA VAL A 64 -6.07 -5.61 6.19
C VAL A 64 -5.27 -4.57 5.41
N VAL A 65 -4.47 -5.03 4.46
CA VAL A 65 -3.63 -4.20 3.59
C VAL A 65 -4.23 -4.14 2.20
N SER A 66 -4.68 -2.96 1.77
CA SER A 66 -5.18 -2.76 0.40
C SER A 66 -4.15 -2.00 -0.44
N GLY A 67 -3.72 -2.57 -1.56
CA GLY A 67 -2.74 -1.96 -2.46
C GLY A 67 -3.29 -1.74 -3.88
N TRP A 68 -2.93 -0.62 -4.49
CA TRP A 68 -3.27 -0.32 -5.88
C TRP A 68 -2.25 0.63 -6.50
N VAL A 69 -2.28 0.72 -7.83
CA VAL A 69 -1.52 1.70 -8.58
C VAL A 69 -2.47 2.59 -9.38
N GLN A 70 -2.05 3.82 -9.64
CA GLN A 70 -2.76 4.74 -10.50
C GLN A 70 -1.80 5.24 -11.58
N MET A 71 -2.11 4.95 -12.84
CA MET A 71 -1.29 5.36 -13.98
C MET A 71 -2.01 6.49 -14.72
N GLY A 72 -1.37 7.65 -14.85
CA GLY A 72 -1.90 8.81 -15.57
C GLY A 72 -0.76 9.74 -15.98
N VAL A 73 -1.03 10.61 -16.95
CA VAL A 73 -0.12 11.68 -17.38
C VAL A 73 -0.59 12.97 -16.73
N GLY A 74 0.30 13.65 -16.00
CA GLY A 74 0.02 14.91 -15.32
C GLY A 74 -0.75 14.77 -13.99
N SER A 75 -1.30 15.88 -13.50
CA SER A 75 -1.99 15.99 -12.20
C SER A 75 -3.34 15.26 -12.12
N VAL A 76 -3.88 14.81 -13.26
CA VAL A 76 -5.10 14.01 -13.36
C VAL A 76 -4.73 12.53 -13.42
N GLY A 77 -4.44 11.95 -12.25
CA GLY A 77 -4.15 10.52 -12.16
C GLY A 77 -5.25 9.68 -12.84
N GLY A 78 -4.87 8.67 -13.62
CA GLY A 78 -5.84 7.82 -14.32
C GLY A 78 -6.66 6.92 -13.37
N LYS A 79 -7.31 5.89 -13.90
CA LYS A 79 -8.13 4.98 -13.07
C LYS A 79 -7.25 4.14 -12.13
N GLU A 80 -7.78 3.85 -10.93
CA GLU A 80 -7.18 2.86 -10.02
C GLU A 80 -7.04 1.50 -10.73
N ARG A 81 -5.91 0.85 -10.51
CA ARG A 81 -5.60 -0.48 -11.04
C ARG A 81 -5.13 -1.36 -9.89
N ASP A 82 -5.68 -2.57 -9.85
CA ASP A 82 -5.28 -3.60 -8.92
C ASP A 82 -3.81 -3.99 -9.13
N LEU A 83 -3.31 -4.86 -8.26
CA LEU A 83 -2.00 -5.46 -8.41
C LEU A 83 -2.05 -6.74 -9.28
N GLU A 84 -3.18 -7.07 -9.89
CA GLU A 84 -3.40 -8.28 -10.70
C GLU A 84 -3.27 -8.00 -12.22
N GLY A 85 -3.30 -9.01 -13.08
CA GLY A 85 -3.03 -8.86 -14.52
C GLY A 85 -1.53 -8.76 -14.87
N ILE A 86 -1.20 -8.36 -16.13
CA ILE A 86 0.15 -8.48 -16.73
C ILE A 86 1.23 -8.15 -15.71
N THR A 87 1.86 -9.21 -15.22
CA THR A 87 2.72 -9.23 -14.03
C THR A 87 4.06 -8.51 -14.27
N ALA A 88 4.23 -7.87 -15.44
CA ALA A 88 5.43 -7.17 -15.87
C ALA A 88 5.44 -5.66 -15.57
N SER A 89 4.35 -5.05 -15.09
CA SER A 89 4.35 -3.62 -14.74
C SER A 89 5.19 -3.37 -13.47
N ILE A 90 6.36 -2.73 -13.62
CA ILE A 90 7.28 -2.34 -12.52
C ILE A 90 6.54 -1.70 -11.32
N PRO A 91 5.56 -0.80 -11.51
CA PRO A 91 4.81 -0.20 -10.41
C PRO A 91 4.08 -1.21 -9.52
N LYS A 92 3.38 -2.17 -10.12
CA LYS A 92 2.63 -3.21 -9.39
C LYS A 92 3.59 -4.09 -8.58
N LYS A 93 4.74 -4.44 -9.16
CA LYS A 93 5.79 -5.21 -8.44
C LYS A 93 6.33 -4.43 -7.24
N SER A 94 6.52 -3.12 -7.38
CA SER A 94 6.98 -2.26 -6.28
C SER A 94 6.01 -2.32 -5.10
N VAL A 95 4.70 -2.13 -5.34
CA VAL A 95 3.69 -2.18 -4.28
C VAL A 95 3.64 -3.56 -3.62
N LYS A 96 3.61 -4.64 -4.42
CA LYS A 96 3.64 -6.01 -3.90
C LYS A 96 4.85 -6.26 -3.00
N LYS A 97 6.05 -5.80 -3.41
CA LYS A 97 7.27 -5.97 -2.62
C LYS A 97 7.17 -5.30 -1.25
N THR A 98 6.59 -4.10 -1.17
CA THR A 98 6.36 -3.43 0.13
C THR A 98 5.34 -4.19 0.97
N ILE A 99 4.26 -4.70 0.38
CA ILE A 99 3.26 -5.52 1.10
C ILE A 99 3.87 -6.83 1.63
N GLU A 100 4.72 -7.50 0.85
CA GLU A 100 5.40 -8.71 1.33
C GLU A 100 6.35 -8.41 2.50
N LYS A 101 7.07 -7.27 2.47
CA LYS A 101 7.87 -6.83 3.64
C LYS A 101 7.00 -6.63 4.88
N LEU A 102 5.85 -5.98 4.74
CA LEU A 102 4.89 -5.81 5.84
C LEU A 102 4.48 -7.18 6.40
N ARG A 103 4.10 -8.11 5.52
CA ARG A 103 3.72 -9.47 5.91
C ARG A 103 4.83 -10.20 6.64
N SER A 104 6.05 -10.20 6.12
CA SER A 104 7.19 -10.87 6.76
C SER A 104 7.58 -10.26 8.11
N ALA A 105 7.36 -8.96 8.30
CA ALA A 105 7.69 -8.29 9.56
C ALA A 105 6.61 -8.48 10.64
N ILE A 106 5.35 -8.61 10.24
CA ILE A 106 4.19 -8.62 11.16
C ILE A 106 3.72 -10.03 11.49
N GLN A 107 3.79 -10.97 10.55
CA GLN A 107 3.30 -12.34 10.71
C GLN A 107 4.28 -13.23 11.51
N GLN A 108 4.97 -12.67 12.50
CA GLN A 108 5.94 -13.36 13.37
C GLN A 108 5.31 -13.89 14.66
#